data_AF-A0AA37BG26-F1
#
_entry.id   AF-A0AA37BG26-F1
#
_cell.length_a   1.000
_cell.length_b   1.000
_cell.length_c   1.000
_cell.angle_alpha   90.00
_cell.angle_beta   90.00
_cell.angle_gamma   90.00
#
_symmetry.space_group_name_H-M   'P 1'
#
loop_
_entity.id
_entity.type
_entity.pdbx_description
1 polymer ?
#
loop_
_entity_poly.entity_id
_entity_poly.type
_entity_poly.pdbx_seq_one_letter_code
_entity_poly.pdbx_strand_id
1 'polypeptide(L)' 'MTDLRDLSEQTGDERVDTALRGLAVLGDVPVAAHVGVFEEVLAGLEDALASADDAQGGSR' A
#
# COMPACT_ATOMS: atom_id res chain seq x y z
N MET A 1 21.93 1.11 18.00
CA MET A 1 20.65 0.56 18.51
C MET A 1 19.57 1.29 17.74
N THR A 2 19.18 0.75 16.59
CA THR A 2 18.23 1.40 15.67
C THR A 2 16.89 1.54 16.38
N ASP A 3 16.35 2.76 16.45
CA ASP A 3 15.05 3.02 17.06
C ASP A 3 13.96 2.55 16.08
N LEU A 4 13.00 1.75 16.55
CA LEU A 4 11.92 1.21 15.71
C LEU A 4 11.03 2.32 15.09
N ARG A 5 11.13 3.57 15.57
CA ARG A 5 10.48 4.74 14.95
C ARG A 5 11.15 5.18 13.65
N ASP A 6 12.40 4.81 13.39
CA ASP A 6 13.07 5.03 12.09
C ASP A 6 12.55 4.09 10.97
N LEU A 7 11.74 3.08 11.31
CA LEU A 7 11.05 2.22 10.33
C LEU A 7 9.67 2.76 9.93
N SER A 8 9.23 3.87 10.54
CA SER A 8 8.21 4.73 9.96
C SER A 8 8.96 5.55 8.91
N GLU A 9 8.68 5.51 7.60
CA GLU A 9 7.46 6.07 7.03
C GLU A 9 7.17 5.61 5.58
N GLN A 10 7.99 4.78 4.95
CA GLN A 10 7.79 4.34 3.56
C GLN A 10 8.31 2.91 3.37
N THR A 11 7.56 2.10 2.63
CA THR A 11 7.87 0.69 2.30
C THR A 11 9.02 0.55 1.30
N GLY A 12 9.49 1.68 0.75
CA GLY A 12 10.53 1.72 -0.29
C GLY A 12 9.98 1.59 -1.71
N ASP A 13 8.66 1.41 -1.85
CA ASP A 13 7.95 1.45 -3.13
C ASP A 13 6.83 2.49 -3.04
N GLU A 14 6.96 3.57 -3.83
CA GLU A 14 6.01 4.69 -3.85
C GLU A 14 4.58 4.25 -4.20
N ARG A 15 4.40 3.16 -4.96
CA ARG A 15 3.08 2.63 -5.32
C ARG A 15 2.43 1.96 -4.12
N VAL A 16 3.20 1.16 -3.38
CA VAL A 16 2.77 0.53 -2.14
C VAL A 16 2.44 1.59 -1.09
N ASP A 17 3.30 2.61 -0.96
CA ASP A 17 3.07 3.72 -0.03
C ASP A 17 1.84 4.55 -0.38
N THR A 18 1.56 4.70 -1.67
CA THR A 18 0.34 5.37 -2.16
C THR A 18 -0.90 4.55 -1.85
N ALA A 19 -0.88 3.24 -2.07
CA ALA A 19 -2.00 2.37 -1.72
C ALA A 19 -2.27 2.40 -0.19
N LEU A 20 -1.23 2.27 0.64
CA LEU A 20 -1.37 2.23 2.09
C LEU A 20 -1.85 3.55 2.70
N ARG A 21 -1.59 4.70 2.06
CA ARG A 21 -2.16 6.00 2.49
C ARG A 21 -3.69 6.01 2.54
N GLY A 22 -4.37 5.15 1.77
CA GLY A 22 -5.83 5.00 1.83
C GLY A 22 -6.36 4.57 3.19
N LEU A 23 -5.56 3.87 4.00
CA LEU A 23 -5.96 3.42 5.34
C LEU A 23 -6.13 4.56 6.35
N ALA A 24 -5.58 5.74 6.07
CA ALA A 24 -5.70 6.90 6.96
C ALA A 24 -7.17 7.33 7.17
N VAL A 25 -8.07 7.02 6.24
CA VAL A 25 -9.48 7.43 6.29
C VAL A 25 -10.33 6.59 7.25
N LEU A 26 -9.82 5.44 7.72
CA LEU A 26 -10.60 4.49 8.54
C LEU A 26 -11.12 5.10 9.85
N GLY A 27 -10.40 6.07 10.41
CA GLY A 27 -10.81 6.81 11.61
C GLY A 27 -11.99 7.77 11.38
N ASP A 28 -12.23 8.15 10.13
CA ASP A 28 -13.23 9.15 9.73
C ASP A 28 -14.49 8.51 9.13
N VAL A 29 -14.48 7.20 8.84
CA VAL A 29 -15.61 6.47 8.24
C VAL A 29 -16.20 5.44 9.21
N PRO A 30 -17.50 5.13 9.10
CA PRO A 30 -18.11 4.06 9.90
C PRO A 30 -17.49 2.70 9.55
N VAL A 31 -17.47 1.78 10.52
CA VAL A 31 -16.93 0.42 10.34
C VAL A 31 -17.56 -0.33 9.15
N ALA A 32 -18.84 -0.08 8.87
CA ALA A 32 -19.52 -0.66 7.70
C ALA A 32 -18.87 -0.28 6.35
N ALA A 33 -18.14 0.83 6.28
CA ALA A 33 -17.41 1.28 5.10
C ALA A 33 -15.96 0.78 5.06
N HIS A 34 -15.43 0.19 6.15
CA HIS A 34 -14.03 -0.24 6.23
C HIS A 34 -13.69 -1.31 5.19
N VAL A 35 -14.63 -2.21 4.89
CA VAL A 35 -14.43 -3.26 3.87
C VAL A 35 -14.11 -2.64 2.51
N GLY A 36 -14.86 -1.63 2.08
CA GLY A 36 -14.59 -0.96 0.80
C GLY A 36 -13.23 -0.25 0.78
N VAL A 37 -12.83 0.36 1.89
CA VAL A 37 -11.49 0.96 2.02
C VAL A 37 -10.40 -0.10 1.91
N PHE A 38 -10.56 -1.26 2.55
CA PHE A 38 -9.60 -2.36 2.43
C PHE A 38 -9.53 -2.93 1.01
N GLU A 39 -10.67 -3.06 0.32
CA GLU A 39 -10.73 -3.52 -1.06
C GLU A 39 -10.01 -2.56 -2.02
N GLU A 40 -10.17 -1.25 -1.84
CA GLU A 40 -9.49 -0.23 -2.64
C GLU A 40 -7.96 -0.27 -2.43
N VAL A 41 -7.53 -0.36 -1.17
CA VAL A 41 -6.10 -0.49 -0.82
C VAL A 41 -5.53 -1.79 -1.39
N LEU A 42 -6.25 -2.91 -1.29
CA LEU A 42 -5.83 -4.18 -1.86
C LEU A 42 -5.66 -4.11 -3.37
N ALA A 43 -6.62 -3.53 -4.09
CA ALA A 43 -6.52 -3.35 -5.54
C ALA A 43 -5.29 -2.51 -5.94
N GLY A 44 -4.98 -1.45 -5.18
CA GLY A 44 -3.77 -0.66 -5.40
C GLY A 44 -2.47 -1.44 -5.16
N LEU A 45 -2.45 -2.35 -4.19
CA LEU A 45 -1.30 -3.22 -3.93
C LEU A 45 -1.14 -4.29 -5.02
N GLU A 46 -2.23 -4.86 -5.52
CA GLU A 46 -2.22 -5.81 -6.64
C GLU A 46 -1.67 -5.17 -7.93
N ASP A 47 -2.04 -3.92 -8.21
CA ASP A 47 -1.50 -3.15 -9.33
C ASP A 47 0.00 -2.87 -9.17
N ALA A 48 0.42 -2.49 -7.95
CA ALA A 48 1.83 -2.29 -7.64
C ALA A 48 2.65 -3.56 -7.87
N LEU A 49 2.11 -4.73 -7.49
CA LEU A 49 2.74 -6.03 -7.71
C LEU A 49 2.81 -6.40 -9.20
N ALA A 50 1.72 -6.22 -9.94
CA ALA A 50 1.69 -6.48 -11.38
C ALA A 50 2.74 -5.63 -12.13
N SER A 51 2.84 -4.34 -11.78
CA SER A 51 3.86 -3.45 -12.34
C SER A 51 5.30 -3.86 -11.98
N ALA A 52 5.51 -4.41 -10.78
CA ALA A 52 6.81 -4.94 -10.39
C ALA A 52 7.17 -6.21 -11.17
N ASP A 53 6.21 -7.10 -11.41
CA ASP A 53 6.42 -8.32 -12.21
C ASP A 53 6.77 -7.98 -13.67
N ASP A 54 6.09 -7.01 -14.28
CA ASP A 54 6.40 -6.52 -15.63
C ASP A 54 7.84 -5.96 -15.73
N ALA A 55 8.27 -5.21 -14.72
CA ALA A 55 9.64 -4.66 -14.67
C ALA A 55 10.74 -5.74 -14.57
N GLN A 56 10.42 -6.89 -13.96
CA GLN A 56 11.34 -8.02 -13.84
C GLN A 56 11.28 -8.96 -15.06
N GLY A 57 10.13 -9.02 -15.74
CA GLY A 57 9.88 -9.88 -16.91
C GLY A 57 10.41 -9.35 -18.25
N GLY A 58 10.66 -8.03 -18.37
CA GLY A 58 11.14 -7.40 -19.61
C GLY A 58 12.60 -7.65 -19.99
N SER A 59 13.34 -8.47 -19.23
CA SER A 59 14.77 -8.76 -19.46
C SER A 59 15.06 -10.19 -19.95
N ARG A 60 14.07 -10.91 -20.48
CA ARG A 60 14.26 -12.28 -21.03
C ARG A 60 14.06 -12.36 -22.54
#